data_AF-A0A7C7WHW4-F1
#
_entry.id   AF-A0A7C7WHW4-F1
#
_cell.length_a   1.000
_cell.length_b   1.000
_cell.length_c   1.000
_cell.angle_alpha   90.00
_cell.angle_beta   90.00
_cell.angle_gamma   90.00
#
_symmetry.space_group_name_H-M   'P 1'
#
loop_
_entity.id
_entity.type
_entity.pdbx_description
1 polymer ?
#
loop_
_entity_poly.entity_id
_entity_poly.type
_entity_poly.pdbx_seq_one_letter_code
_entity_poly.pdbx_strand_id
1 'polypeptide(L)'
;DLQVVAFQADLTRVTTFMLARELSGRGYPEIGVSEGFHAVSHHGNNPEKIADQAKINTYHTTMVAYFLDRLQSIQEGDGTLLDSALVLFGSGMGNSNEHDPRNLPLVLAGGAGGHLKGGRHLRYPEGTRLTNLHMTLLGKLGVTVESVGDSTGHLDIDRLSQA
;
A
#
# COMPACT_ATOMS: atom_id res chain seq x y z
N ASP A 1 -11.06 0.98 11.71
CA ASP A 1 -11.24 1.51 13.08
C ASP A 1 -10.39 0.85 14.15
N LEU A 2 -10.38 -0.47 14.34
CA LEU A 2 -9.56 -1.09 15.40
C LEU A 2 -8.06 -0.75 15.27
N GLN A 3 -7.51 -0.72 14.06
CA GLN A 3 -6.12 -0.30 13.83
C GLN A 3 -5.89 1.17 14.24
N VAL A 4 -6.86 2.06 13.97
CA VAL A 4 -6.80 3.47 14.35
C VAL A 4 -6.80 3.61 15.87
N VAL A 5 -7.71 2.91 16.56
CA VAL A 5 -7.79 2.92 18.02
C VAL A 5 -6.51 2.35 18.65
N ALA A 6 -5.94 1.28 18.07
CA ALA A 6 -4.70 0.70 18.56
C ALA A 6 -3.52 1.69 18.47
N PHE A 7 -3.46 2.50 17.41
CA PHE A 7 -2.47 3.58 17.31
C PHE A 7 -2.78 4.73 18.26
N GLN A 8 -4.03 5.20 18.30
CA GLN A 8 -4.45 6.32 19.16
C GLN A 8 -4.24 6.04 20.65
N ALA A 9 -4.50 4.81 21.09
CA ALA A 9 -4.32 4.38 22.48
C ALA A 9 -2.89 3.90 22.78
N ASP A 10 -1.96 4.08 21.85
CA ASP A 10 -0.56 3.68 21.96
C ASP A 10 -0.35 2.19 22.32
N LEU A 11 -1.18 1.31 21.73
CA LEU A 11 -1.14 -0.13 22.01
C LEU A 11 -0.14 -0.88 21.13
N THR A 12 0.17 -0.35 19.94
CA THR A 12 1.16 -0.92 19.02
C THR A 12 1.82 0.14 18.15
N ARG A 13 3.07 -0.11 17.76
CA ARG A 13 3.80 0.70 16.77
C ARG A 13 3.63 0.20 15.33
N VAL A 14 3.18 -1.04 15.15
CA VAL A 14 3.11 -1.72 13.84
C VAL A 14 1.81 -2.48 13.70
N THR A 15 1.21 -2.42 12.50
CA THR A 15 0.04 -3.21 12.12
C THR A 15 0.16 -3.68 10.67
N THR A 16 -0.42 -4.83 10.36
CA THR A 16 -0.65 -5.31 9.00
C THR A 16 -2.10 -5.77 8.88
N PHE A 17 -2.75 -5.47 7.76
CA PHE A 17 -4.15 -5.83 7.55
C PHE A 17 -4.33 -6.50 6.20
N MET A 18 -4.71 -7.77 6.24
CA MET A 18 -5.08 -8.55 5.06
C MET A 18 -6.60 -8.67 5.03
N LEU A 19 -7.24 -7.97 4.08
CA LEU A 19 -8.70 -8.02 3.93
C LEU A 19 -9.19 -9.43 3.54
N ALA A 20 -8.46 -10.07 2.63
CA ALA A 20 -8.72 -11.42 2.16
C ALA A 20 -7.42 -12.05 1.65
N ARG A 21 -7.34 -13.38 1.69
CA ARG A 21 -6.23 -14.14 1.11
C ARG A 21 -6.26 -14.04 -0.42
N GLU A 22 -5.10 -14.08 -1.08
CA GLU A 22 -4.93 -14.03 -2.54
C GLU A 22 -5.89 -14.95 -3.35
N LEU A 23 -6.11 -16.18 -2.89
CA LEU A 23 -7.01 -17.15 -3.53
C LEU A 23 -8.48 -17.01 -3.08
N SER A 24 -8.87 -15.85 -2.54
CA SER A 24 -10.21 -15.66 -2.01
C SER A 24 -11.26 -15.67 -3.14
N GLY A 25 -12.25 -16.55 -2.99
CA GLY A 25 -13.48 -16.53 -3.78
C GLY A 25 -14.50 -15.48 -3.31
N ARG A 26 -14.09 -14.50 -2.51
CA ARG A 26 -14.98 -13.45 -2.00
C ARG A 26 -15.46 -12.56 -3.15
N GLY A 27 -16.77 -12.55 -3.37
CA GLY A 27 -17.44 -11.50 -4.14
C GLY A 27 -17.68 -10.24 -3.29
N TYR A 28 -18.07 -9.17 -3.98
CA TYR A 28 -18.41 -7.85 -3.43
C TYR A 28 -19.78 -7.39 -3.96
N PRO A 29 -20.88 -8.07 -3.57
CA PRO A 29 -22.23 -7.69 -4.02
C PRO A 29 -22.62 -6.26 -3.64
N GLU A 30 -22.03 -5.69 -2.58
CA GLU A 30 -22.23 -4.31 -2.15
C GLU A 30 -21.82 -3.25 -3.20
N ILE A 31 -20.93 -3.61 -4.13
CA ILE A 31 -20.52 -2.78 -5.27
C ILE A 31 -20.92 -3.42 -6.61
N GLY A 32 -21.84 -4.39 -6.58
CA GLY A 32 -22.39 -5.05 -7.77
C GLY A 32 -21.48 -6.07 -8.44
N VAL A 33 -20.47 -6.62 -7.74
CA VAL A 33 -19.58 -7.66 -8.28
C VAL A 33 -19.76 -8.96 -7.50
N SER A 34 -20.52 -9.92 -8.00
CA SER A 34 -20.77 -11.18 -7.27
C SER A 34 -19.72 -12.25 -7.51
N GLU A 35 -18.97 -12.19 -8.62
CA GLU A 35 -17.87 -13.12 -8.91
C GLU A 35 -16.72 -12.92 -7.90
N GLY A 36 -16.04 -14.01 -7.55
CA GLY A 36 -14.94 -13.96 -6.59
C GLY A 36 -13.75 -13.16 -7.11
N PHE A 37 -13.15 -12.33 -6.25
CA PHE A 37 -12.01 -11.47 -6.61
C PHE A 37 -10.89 -12.19 -7.35
N HIS A 38 -10.47 -13.36 -6.87
CA HIS A 38 -9.42 -14.14 -7.53
C HIS A 38 -9.80 -14.55 -8.96
N ALA A 39 -11.06 -14.93 -9.21
CA ALA A 39 -11.51 -15.29 -10.55
C ALA A 39 -11.59 -14.06 -11.48
N VAL A 40 -12.01 -12.92 -10.94
CA VAL A 40 -12.06 -11.64 -11.65
C VAL A 40 -10.66 -11.14 -12.02
N SER A 41 -9.64 -11.39 -11.20
CA SER A 41 -8.27 -10.97 -11.48
C SER A 41 -7.63 -11.72 -12.66
N HIS A 42 -8.17 -12.89 -13.01
CA HIS A 42 -7.88 -13.65 -14.23
C HIS A 42 -8.85 -13.27 -15.37
N HIS A 43 -8.91 -11.97 -15.68
CA HIS A 43 -9.93 -11.41 -16.56
C HIS A 43 -9.81 -11.85 -18.04
N GLY A 44 -8.68 -12.40 -18.49
CA GLY A 44 -8.49 -12.89 -19.86
C GLY A 44 -8.70 -11.80 -20.92
N ASN A 45 -8.37 -10.54 -20.58
CA ASN A 45 -8.67 -9.35 -21.37
C ASN A 45 -10.16 -9.10 -21.68
N ASN A 46 -11.07 -9.74 -20.95
CA ASN A 46 -12.51 -9.47 -21.04
C ASN A 46 -12.83 -8.07 -20.45
N PRO A 47 -13.41 -7.13 -21.22
CA PRO A 47 -13.70 -5.77 -20.75
C PRO A 47 -14.63 -5.70 -19.53
N GLU A 48 -15.62 -6.60 -19.42
CA GLU A 48 -16.56 -6.61 -18.30
C GLU A 48 -15.85 -7.03 -17.00
N LYS A 49 -15.01 -8.07 -17.08
CA LYS A 49 -14.19 -8.51 -15.94
C LYS A 49 -13.16 -7.46 -15.53
N ILE A 50 -12.55 -6.75 -16.49
CA ILE A 50 -11.65 -5.63 -16.19
C ILE A 50 -12.42 -4.53 -15.44
N ALA A 51 -13.62 -4.20 -15.88
CA ALA A 51 -14.45 -3.19 -15.21
C ALA A 51 -14.83 -3.62 -13.78
N ASP A 52 -15.17 -4.89 -13.59
CA ASP A 52 -15.46 -5.43 -12.25
C ASP A 52 -14.22 -5.47 -11.36
N GLN A 53 -13.05 -5.80 -11.91
CA GLN A 53 -11.79 -5.70 -11.18
C GLN A 53 -11.49 -4.26 -10.76
N ALA A 54 -11.72 -3.30 -11.65
CA ALA A 54 -11.54 -1.88 -11.35
C ALA A 54 -12.49 -1.41 -10.23
N LYS A 55 -13.75 -1.89 -10.19
CA LYS A 55 -14.68 -1.62 -9.08
C LYS A 55 -14.13 -2.15 -7.75
N ILE A 56 -13.65 -3.39 -7.72
CA ILE A 56 -13.08 -3.98 -6.49
C ILE A 56 -11.84 -3.21 -6.05
N ASN A 57 -10.91 -2.92 -6.96
CA ASN A 57 -9.71 -2.14 -6.65
C ASN A 57 -10.06 -0.74 -6.13
N THR A 58 -11.07 -0.09 -6.73
CA THR A 58 -11.59 1.21 -6.27
C THR A 58 -12.13 1.10 -4.85
N TYR A 59 -12.96 0.09 -4.58
CA TYR A 59 -13.52 -0.14 -3.24
C TYR A 59 -12.44 -0.35 -2.17
N HIS A 60 -11.41 -1.16 -2.46
CA HIS A 60 -10.26 -1.33 -1.56
C HIS A 60 -9.51 -0.02 -1.33
N THR A 61 -9.27 0.74 -2.40
CA THR A 61 -8.62 2.06 -2.31
C THR A 61 -9.44 3.04 -1.48
N THR A 62 -10.77 3.02 -1.58
CA THR A 62 -11.67 3.85 -0.75
C THR A 62 -11.58 3.50 0.73
N MET A 63 -11.44 2.21 1.08
CA MET A 63 -11.23 1.81 2.47
C MET A 63 -9.90 2.33 3.04
N VAL A 64 -8.85 2.37 2.22
CA VAL A 64 -7.55 2.96 2.61
C VAL A 64 -7.68 4.47 2.76
N ALA A 65 -8.36 5.15 1.83
CA ALA A 65 -8.63 6.58 1.94
C ALA A 65 -9.36 6.91 3.25
N TYR A 66 -10.42 6.15 3.57
CA TYR A 66 -11.10 6.26 4.86
C TYR A 66 -10.14 6.06 6.04
N PHE A 67 -9.27 5.04 6.01
CA PHE A 67 -8.29 4.83 7.07
C PHE A 67 -7.34 6.03 7.25
N LEU A 68 -6.84 6.60 6.15
CA LEU A 68 -5.98 7.79 6.17
C LEU A 68 -6.73 9.02 6.73
N ASP A 69 -7.98 9.23 6.32
CA ASP A 69 -8.84 10.31 6.85
C ASP A 69 -9.05 10.15 8.37
N ARG A 70 -9.24 8.91 8.84
CA ARG A 70 -9.37 8.63 10.28
C ARG A 70 -8.09 8.98 11.04
N LEU A 71 -6.91 8.62 10.52
CA LEU A 71 -5.63 9.00 11.14
C LEU A 71 -5.44 10.52 11.12
N GLN A 72 -5.77 11.19 10.02
CA GLN A 72 -5.65 12.64 9.91
C GLN A 72 -6.60 13.39 10.85
N SER A 73 -7.78 12.83 11.13
CA SER A 73 -8.78 13.47 12.01
C SER A 73 -8.41 13.45 13.50
N ILE A 74 -7.38 12.70 13.90
CA ILE A 74 -6.96 12.54 15.29
C ILE A 74 -5.76 13.43 15.54
N GLN A 75 -5.92 14.39 16.45
CA GLN A 75 -4.86 15.30 16.85
C GLN A 75 -3.84 14.56 17.76
N GLU A 76 -2.55 14.70 17.45
CA GLU A 76 -1.44 14.11 18.20
C GLU A 76 -0.29 15.13 18.27
N GLY A 77 -0.02 15.66 19.47
CA GLY A 77 0.96 16.73 19.64
C GLY A 77 0.65 17.96 18.77
N ASP A 78 1.64 18.43 18.02
CA ASP A 78 1.52 19.59 17.12
C ASP A 78 0.91 19.25 15.75
N GLY A 79 0.55 17.99 15.51
CA GLY A 79 0.03 17.50 14.24
C GLY A 79 -1.15 16.55 14.41
N THR A 80 -1.21 15.59 13.50
CA THR A 80 -2.21 14.52 13.47
C THR A 80 -1.52 13.17 13.59
N LEU A 81 -2.28 12.13 13.95
CA LEU A 81 -1.75 10.76 14.01
C LEU A 81 -1.19 10.31 12.64
N LEU A 82 -1.72 10.85 11.52
CA LEU A 82 -1.18 10.58 10.19
C LEU A 82 0.22 11.20 9.98
N ASP A 83 0.53 12.34 10.60
CA ASP A 83 1.83 12.99 10.50
C ASP A 83 2.93 12.16 11.16
N SER A 84 2.60 11.40 12.21
CA SER A 84 3.50 10.46 12.88
C SER A 84 3.54 9.07 12.23
N ALA A 85 2.54 8.71 11.42
CA ALA A 85 2.41 7.38 10.84
C ALA A 85 3.13 7.23 9.48
N LEU A 86 3.44 5.97 9.13
CA LEU A 86 3.85 5.55 7.80
C LEU A 86 2.93 4.42 7.34
N VAL A 87 2.28 4.60 6.19
CA VAL A 87 1.35 3.63 5.60
C VAL A 87 1.83 3.23 4.22
N LEU A 88 2.12 1.94 4.02
CA LEU A 88 2.37 1.34 2.70
C LEU A 88 1.13 0.57 2.27
N PHE A 89 0.56 0.94 1.14
CA PHE A 89 -0.57 0.25 0.51
C PHE A 89 -0.24 -0.10 -0.94
N GLY A 90 -0.70 -1.25 -1.41
CA GLY A 90 -0.54 -1.64 -2.81
C GLY A 90 -0.63 -3.14 -3.03
N SER A 91 -0.05 -3.57 -4.15
CA SER A 91 -0.05 -4.96 -4.61
C SER A 91 1.35 -5.47 -4.89
N GLY A 92 1.55 -6.79 -4.74
CA GLY A 92 2.74 -7.50 -5.18
C GLY A 92 2.76 -7.81 -6.69
N MET A 93 1.71 -7.43 -7.42
CA MET A 93 1.59 -7.59 -8.88
C MET A 93 1.10 -6.30 -9.53
N GLY A 94 1.73 -5.91 -10.63
CA GLY A 94 1.27 -4.80 -11.49
C GLY A 94 0.21 -5.24 -12.49
N ASN A 95 0.25 -6.50 -12.94
CA ASN A 95 -0.81 -7.12 -13.74
C ASN A 95 -1.19 -8.47 -13.14
N SER A 96 -2.39 -8.57 -12.57
CA SER A 96 -2.87 -9.78 -11.92
C SER A 96 -3.24 -10.89 -12.90
N ASN A 97 -3.67 -10.55 -14.12
CA ASN A 97 -4.07 -11.55 -15.11
C ASN A 97 -2.88 -12.35 -15.61
N GLU A 98 -1.74 -11.67 -15.77
CA GLU A 98 -0.48 -12.27 -16.22
C GLU A 98 0.42 -12.73 -15.07
N HIS A 99 0.02 -12.47 -13.81
CA HIS A 99 0.87 -12.67 -12.63
C HIS A 99 2.20 -11.92 -12.73
N ASP A 100 2.17 -10.70 -13.28
CA ASP A 100 3.36 -9.89 -13.51
C ASP A 100 3.72 -9.04 -12.28
N PRO A 101 4.87 -9.28 -11.63
CA PRO A 101 5.33 -8.50 -10.47
C PRO A 101 6.01 -7.18 -10.84
N ARG A 102 6.03 -6.79 -12.12
CA ARG A 102 6.61 -5.50 -12.56
C ARG A 102 5.61 -4.36 -12.40
N ASN A 103 6.13 -3.12 -12.32
CA ASN A 103 5.32 -1.89 -12.24
C ASN A 103 4.26 -1.92 -11.13
N LEU A 104 4.68 -2.24 -9.90
CA LEU A 104 3.80 -2.40 -8.76
C LEU A 104 3.04 -1.10 -8.42
N PRO A 105 1.71 -1.17 -8.19
CA PRO A 105 0.91 -0.02 -7.79
C PRO A 105 1.06 0.18 -6.28
N LEU A 106 2.01 1.02 -5.87
CA LEU A 106 2.31 1.29 -4.47
C LEU A 106 1.98 2.74 -4.11
N VAL A 107 1.38 2.92 -2.94
CA VAL A 107 1.12 4.21 -2.30
C VAL A 107 1.81 4.21 -0.95
N LEU A 108 2.62 5.24 -0.72
CA LEU A 108 3.21 5.54 0.57
C LEU A 108 2.57 6.84 1.11
N ALA A 109 1.96 6.77 2.29
CA ALA A 109 1.24 7.87 2.90
C ALA A 109 1.65 8.09 4.36
N GLY A 110 1.38 9.30 4.87
CA GLY A 110 1.76 9.76 6.20
C GLY A 110 3.00 10.64 6.23
N GLY A 111 3.32 11.19 7.40
CA GLY A 111 4.49 12.04 7.61
C GLY A 111 5.70 11.30 8.17
N ALA A 112 5.50 10.10 8.75
CA ALA A 112 6.53 9.32 9.43
C ALA A 112 7.36 10.15 10.41
N GLY A 113 6.72 11.03 11.19
CA GLY A 113 7.41 11.92 12.13
C GLY A 113 8.31 12.96 11.44
N GLY A 114 7.97 13.37 10.22
CA GLY A 114 8.77 14.29 9.39
C GLY A 114 9.81 13.59 8.50
N HIS A 115 9.90 12.26 8.55
CA HIS A 115 10.82 11.49 7.70
C HIS A 115 10.26 11.20 6.30
N LEU A 116 9.02 11.56 6.01
CA LEU A 116 8.41 11.38 4.69
C LEU A 116 7.78 12.69 4.18
N LYS A 117 8.20 13.15 2.99
CA LYS A 117 7.72 14.42 2.40
C LYS A 117 6.41 14.33 1.62
N GLY A 118 6.00 13.14 1.17
CA GLY A 118 4.80 12.95 0.33
C GLY A 118 4.80 13.71 -1.01
N GLY A 119 3.60 13.93 -1.57
CA GLY A 119 3.34 14.86 -2.68
C GLY A 119 4.00 14.54 -4.03
N ARG A 120 4.41 13.28 -4.26
CA ARG A 120 5.26 12.90 -5.38
C ARG A 120 4.79 11.61 -6.03
N HIS A 121 5.01 11.51 -7.34
CA HIS A 121 4.94 10.28 -8.10
C HIS A 121 6.35 9.91 -8.54
N LEU A 122 6.85 8.76 -8.06
CA LEU A 122 8.22 8.32 -8.29
C LEU A 122 8.21 7.12 -9.24
N ARG A 123 9.01 7.20 -10.30
CA ARG A 123 9.22 6.12 -11.26
C ARG A 123 10.67 5.68 -11.19
N TYR A 124 10.89 4.37 -11.11
CA TYR A 124 12.21 3.78 -11.06
C TYR A 124 12.52 3.01 -12.36
N PRO A 125 13.80 2.79 -12.68
CA PRO A 125 14.19 1.92 -13.79
C PRO A 125 13.59 0.52 -13.67
N GLU A 126 13.41 -0.15 -14.80
CA GLU A 126 13.00 -1.57 -14.83
C GLU A 126 14.01 -2.44 -14.06
N GLY A 127 13.52 -3.49 -13.38
CA GLY A 127 14.33 -4.34 -12.53
C GLY A 127 14.61 -3.78 -11.13
N THR A 128 14.09 -2.60 -10.80
CA THR A 128 14.16 -2.08 -9.43
C THR A 128 13.38 -2.97 -8.47
N ARG A 129 14.07 -3.46 -7.43
CA ARG A 129 13.51 -4.39 -6.45
C ARG A 129 12.63 -3.69 -5.42
N LEU A 130 11.43 -4.21 -5.19
CA LEU A 130 10.55 -3.76 -4.10
C LEU A 130 11.24 -3.86 -2.74
N THR A 131 12.06 -4.88 -2.54
CA THR A 131 12.80 -5.08 -1.29
C THR A 131 13.75 -3.93 -0.96
N ASN A 132 14.23 -3.17 -1.95
CA ASN A 132 15.01 -1.95 -1.70
C ASN A 132 14.15 -0.81 -1.12
N LEU A 133 12.85 -0.75 -1.45
CA LEU A 133 11.92 0.15 -0.77
C LEU A 133 11.78 -0.26 0.68
N HIS A 134 11.60 -1.56 0.98
CA HIS A 134 11.51 -2.04 2.36
C HIS A 134 12.75 -1.67 3.19
N MET A 135 13.96 -1.81 2.63
CA MET A 135 15.20 -1.35 3.27
C MET A 135 15.14 0.15 3.62
N THR A 136 14.69 0.99 2.69
CA THR A 136 14.51 2.43 2.93
C THR A 136 13.50 2.73 4.03
N LEU A 137 12.34 2.05 4.03
CA LEU A 137 11.30 2.29 5.03
C LEU A 137 11.74 1.83 6.42
N LEU A 138 12.40 0.67 6.54
CA LEU A 138 12.97 0.20 7.81
C LEU A 138 14.01 1.19 8.35
N GLY A 139 14.89 1.70 7.49
CA GLY A 139 15.87 2.73 7.86
C GLY A 139 15.21 4.02 8.36
N LYS A 140 14.13 4.49 7.73
CA LYS A 140 13.35 5.65 8.19
C LYS A 140 12.68 5.41 9.56
N LEU A 141 12.39 4.17 9.90
CA LEU A 141 11.82 3.75 11.19
C LEU A 141 12.90 3.42 12.23
N GLY A 142 14.19 3.66 11.92
CA GLY A 142 15.31 3.36 12.82
C GLY A 142 15.62 1.88 12.99
N VAL A 143 15.09 1.02 12.11
CA VAL A 143 15.32 -0.42 12.13
C VAL A 143 16.43 -0.78 11.16
N THR A 144 17.59 -1.19 11.70
CA THR A 144 18.72 -1.65 10.90
C THR A 144 18.65 -3.15 10.69
N VAL A 145 18.61 -3.58 9.43
CA VAL A 145 18.74 -4.98 9.02
C VAL A 145 19.80 -5.08 7.91
N GLU A 146 20.44 -6.23 7.78
CA GLU A 146 21.44 -6.44 6.72
C GLU A 146 20.80 -6.53 5.33
N SER A 147 19.65 -7.20 5.23
CA SER A 147 18.90 -7.36 3.99
C SER A 147 17.44 -7.75 4.26
N VAL A 148 16.58 -7.53 3.26
CA VAL A 148 15.21 -8.05 3.19
C VAL A 148 15.06 -8.79 1.86
N GLY A 149 14.81 -10.10 1.90
CA GLY A 149 14.63 -10.90 0.68
C GLY A 149 15.83 -10.78 -0.26
N ASP A 150 15.60 -10.32 -1.48
CA ASP A 150 16.62 -10.14 -2.51
C ASP A 150 17.18 -8.70 -2.59
N SER A 151 16.98 -7.87 -1.56
CA SER A 151 17.43 -6.48 -1.55
C SER A 151 18.92 -6.35 -1.85
N THR A 152 19.28 -5.35 -2.65
CA THR A 152 20.68 -5.02 -2.95
C THR A 152 21.06 -3.59 -2.56
N GLY A 153 20.16 -2.88 -1.87
CA GLY A 153 20.42 -1.53 -1.39
C GLY A 153 19.16 -0.84 -0.89
N HIS A 154 19.21 0.49 -0.93
CA HIS A 154 18.12 1.36 -0.51
C HIS A 154 17.59 2.10 -1.74
N LEU A 155 16.28 2.25 -1.80
CA LEU A 155 15.62 3.01 -2.85
C LEU A 155 15.47 4.48 -2.40
N ASP A 156 15.90 5.40 -3.26
CA ASP A 156 15.81 6.83 -2.95
C ASP A 156 14.37 7.31 -3.14
N ILE A 157 13.72 7.63 -2.02
CA ILE A 157 12.37 8.21 -1.99
C ILE A 157 12.38 9.69 -1.61
N ASP A 158 13.55 10.29 -1.37
CA ASP A 158 13.67 11.68 -0.90
C ASP A 158 14.21 12.60 -1.99
N ARG A 159 15.02 12.09 -2.92
CA ARG A 159 15.54 12.86 -4.04
C ARG A 159 14.64 12.72 -5.26
N LEU A 160 14.57 13.80 -6.05
CA LEU A 160 14.04 13.73 -7.41
C LEU A 160 15.03 12.88 -8.21
N SER A 161 14.58 11.79 -8.84
CA SER A 161 15.38 11.17 -9.89
C SER A 161 15.68 12.25 -10.92
N GLN A 162 16.95 12.43 -11.28
CA GLN A 162 17.27 13.28 -12.42
C GLN A 162 16.56 12.68 -13.64
N ALA A 163 15.75 13.52 -14.29
CA ALA A 163 15.01 13.16 -15.50
C ALA A 163 15.96 12.77 -16.64
#